data_AF-A0A955IEW6-F1
#
_entry.id   AF-A0A955IEW6-F1
#
_cell.length_a   1.000
_cell.length_b   1.000
_cell.length_c   1.000
_cell.angle_alpha   90.00
_cell.angle_beta   90.00
_cell.angle_gamma   90.00
#
_symmetry.space_group_name_H-M   'P 1'
#
loop_
_entity.id
_entity.type
_entity.pdbx_description
1 polymer ?
#
loop_
_entity_poly.entity_id
_entity_poly.type
_entity_poly.pdbx_seq_one_letter_code
_entity_poly.pdbx_strand_id
1 'polypeptide(L)'
;MSNRPAILCERSTWIVLDKPVGWHTVESGRTDGAPSVERWLREQRPDVAALEECGLVHRLDRDTSGCLMVARSAVEQGRWRDAFAGRSNEVAVRKIYLALIEPSAETEGQWTLAFASRHRGSAKATVSRRRDAGQLGSCRWRCRRTARPDALARAPHAFDLVEIELLGPGRRHQIRAGFAFLGRPLAGDALYGGTPLEEPGAVAERVHSTGTAFCLHALRLEIGDTSVESPPPAWAR
;
A
#
# COMPACT_ATOMS: atom_id res chain seq x y z
N MET A 1 -18.31 13.80 3.23
CA MET A 1 -17.57 14.03 1.96
C MET A 1 -17.27 12.68 1.32
N SER A 2 -17.56 12.46 0.05
CA SER A 2 -17.33 11.17 -0.63
C SER A 2 -15.84 10.79 -0.57
N ASN A 3 -15.51 9.70 0.14
CA ASN A 3 -14.17 9.12 0.22
C ASN A 3 -13.83 8.41 -1.10
N ARG A 4 -13.60 9.18 -2.17
CA ARG A 4 -13.30 8.71 -3.54
C ARG A 4 -11.84 9.01 -3.93
N PRO A 5 -11.28 8.31 -4.93
CA PRO A 5 -9.97 8.64 -5.46
C PRO A 5 -9.86 10.11 -5.91
N ALA A 6 -8.71 10.72 -5.66
CA ALA A 6 -8.36 12.06 -6.16
C ALA A 6 -7.19 11.96 -7.15
N ILE A 7 -7.10 12.89 -8.10
CA ILE A 7 -5.95 12.97 -9.02
C ILE A 7 -4.88 13.83 -8.36
N LEU A 8 -3.70 13.26 -8.12
CA LEU A 8 -2.54 13.97 -7.55
C LEU A 8 -1.67 14.61 -8.63
N CYS A 9 -1.51 13.92 -9.75
CA CYS A 9 -0.73 14.40 -10.88
C CYS A 9 -1.25 13.77 -12.17
N GLU A 10 -1.34 14.58 -13.22
CA GLU A 10 -1.75 14.13 -14.55
C GLU A 10 -0.73 14.61 -15.59
N ARG A 11 -0.22 13.65 -16.36
CA ARG A 11 0.70 13.86 -17.49
C ARG A 11 0.05 13.30 -18.76
N SER A 12 0.69 13.57 -19.90
CA SER A 12 0.25 13.06 -21.21
C SER A 12 0.22 11.53 -21.28
N THR A 13 1.09 10.85 -20.51
CA THR A 13 1.37 9.41 -20.61
C THR A 13 0.92 8.61 -19.38
N TRP A 14 0.62 9.28 -18.26
CA TRP A 14 0.23 8.64 -17.01
C TRP A 14 -0.48 9.58 -16.05
N ILE A 15 -1.17 9.01 -15.07
CA ILE A 15 -1.86 9.69 -13.98
C ILE A 15 -1.42 9.04 -12.67
N VAL A 16 -1.25 9.82 -11.61
CA VAL A 16 -1.12 9.30 -10.23
C VAL A 16 -2.33 9.75 -9.43
N LEU A 17 -2.99 8.77 -8.81
CA LEU A 17 -4.15 8.94 -7.96
C LEU A 17 -3.76 8.86 -6.49
N ASP A 18 -4.55 9.51 -5.63
CA ASP A 18 -4.61 9.22 -4.20
C ASP A 18 -5.68 8.17 -3.95
N LYS A 19 -5.28 6.92 -3.71
CA LYS A 19 -6.22 5.84 -3.40
C LYS A 19 -6.70 5.96 -1.95
N PRO A 20 -8.02 6.05 -1.71
CA PRO A 20 -8.57 5.98 -0.35
C PRO A 20 -8.41 4.60 0.30
N VAL A 21 -8.42 4.59 1.64
CA VAL A 21 -8.54 3.37 2.47
C VAL A 21 -9.89 2.70 2.20
N GLY A 22 -9.92 1.36 2.21
CA GLY A 22 -11.14 0.57 2.05
C GLY A 22 -11.51 0.25 0.60
N TRP A 23 -10.78 0.80 -0.36
CA TRP A 23 -10.99 0.60 -1.79
C TRP A 23 -10.06 -0.46 -2.35
N HIS A 24 -10.62 -1.45 -3.05
CA HIS A 24 -9.79 -2.36 -3.85
C HIS A 24 -9.11 -1.59 -4.99
N THR A 25 -7.91 -2.01 -5.38
CA THR A 25 -7.28 -1.42 -6.57
C THR A 25 -8.02 -1.86 -7.84
N VAL A 26 -8.19 -3.18 -7.99
CA VAL A 26 -8.88 -3.81 -9.12
C VAL A 26 -10.21 -4.38 -8.66
N GLU A 27 -11.19 -4.41 -9.56
CA GLU A 27 -12.46 -5.06 -9.35
C GLU A 27 -12.24 -6.57 -9.34
N SER A 28 -12.19 -7.17 -8.15
CA SER A 28 -12.24 -8.61 -8.02
C SER A 28 -13.69 -9.04 -7.88
N GLY A 29 -14.10 -10.16 -8.48
CA GLY A 29 -15.43 -10.76 -8.29
C GLY A 29 -15.72 -11.23 -6.86
N ARG A 30 -14.99 -10.73 -5.86
CA ARG A 30 -15.22 -10.96 -4.44
C ARG A 30 -16.38 -10.07 -3.99
N THR A 31 -17.32 -10.68 -3.30
CA THR A 31 -18.62 -10.13 -2.91
C THR A 31 -18.57 -9.32 -1.60
N ASP A 32 -17.48 -8.61 -1.31
CA ASP A 32 -17.40 -7.80 -0.08
C ASP A 32 -18.07 -6.43 -0.21
N GLY A 33 -18.59 -6.10 -1.40
CA GLY A 33 -19.33 -4.86 -1.68
C GLY A 33 -18.47 -3.60 -1.62
N ALA A 34 -17.16 -3.74 -1.40
CA ALA A 34 -16.25 -2.60 -1.32
C ALA A 34 -16.01 -1.99 -2.71
N PRO A 35 -15.88 -0.65 -2.79
CA PRO A 35 -15.61 0.02 -4.05
C PRO A 35 -14.21 -0.32 -4.58
N SER A 36 -14.02 -0.20 -5.91
CA SER A 36 -12.72 -0.38 -6.55
C SER A 36 -12.30 0.85 -7.35
N VAL A 37 -10.99 1.12 -7.37
CA VAL A 37 -10.43 2.22 -8.18
C VAL A 37 -10.67 1.96 -9.65
N GLU A 38 -10.52 0.71 -10.09
CA GLU A 38 -10.81 0.31 -11.47
C GLU A 38 -12.23 0.66 -11.90
N ARG A 39 -13.25 0.34 -11.07
CA ARG A 39 -14.64 0.70 -11.39
C ARG A 39 -14.83 2.21 -11.44
N TRP A 40 -14.25 2.94 -10.48
CA TRP A 40 -14.31 4.41 -10.50
C TRP A 40 -13.61 5.00 -11.73
N LEU A 41 -12.47 4.47 -12.15
CA LEU A 41 -11.79 4.88 -13.38
C LEU A 41 -12.68 4.60 -14.60
N ARG A 42 -13.30 3.43 -14.68
CA ARG A 42 -14.21 3.08 -15.79
C ARG A 42 -15.37 4.06 -15.91
N GLU A 43 -15.91 4.51 -14.78
CA GLU A 43 -17.03 5.46 -14.72
C GLU A 43 -16.60 6.92 -14.95
N GLN A 44 -15.43 7.33 -14.46
CA GLN A 44 -15.01 8.74 -14.41
C GLN A 44 -13.95 9.12 -15.47
N ARG A 45 -13.30 8.14 -16.10
CA ARG A 45 -12.17 8.34 -17.02
C ARG A 45 -12.35 7.55 -18.33
N PRO A 46 -13.21 8.04 -19.25
CA PRO A 46 -13.44 7.40 -20.54
C PRO A 46 -12.17 7.17 -21.37
N ASP A 47 -11.16 8.03 -21.18
CA ASP A 47 -9.88 7.98 -21.88
C ASP A 47 -9.01 6.76 -21.51
N VAL A 48 -9.23 6.14 -20.35
CA VAL A 48 -8.52 4.91 -19.93
C VAL A 48 -9.46 3.73 -19.70
N ALA A 49 -10.78 3.93 -19.74
CA ALA A 49 -11.78 2.93 -19.39
C ALA A 49 -11.68 1.62 -20.22
N ALA A 50 -11.25 1.73 -21.49
CA ALA A 50 -11.09 0.59 -22.39
C ALA A 50 -9.75 -0.16 -22.24
N LEU A 51 -8.80 0.37 -21.46
CA LEU A 51 -7.53 -0.30 -21.18
C LEU A 51 -7.74 -1.45 -20.19
N GLU A 52 -6.86 -2.44 -20.24
CA GLU A 52 -6.85 -3.54 -19.26
C GLU A 52 -6.74 -2.96 -17.84
N GLU A 53 -7.59 -3.39 -16.90
CA GLU A 53 -7.65 -2.82 -15.54
C GLU A 53 -7.72 -1.27 -15.54
N CYS A 54 -8.34 -0.68 -16.56
CA CYS A 54 -8.41 0.78 -16.79
C CYS A 54 -7.04 1.48 -16.76
N GLY A 55 -5.99 0.81 -17.21
CA GLY A 55 -4.62 1.35 -17.28
C GLY A 55 -3.82 1.19 -15.98
N LEU A 56 -4.35 0.56 -14.93
CA LEU A 56 -3.61 0.33 -13.69
C LEU A 56 -2.31 -0.47 -13.93
N VAL A 57 -1.21 -0.02 -13.32
CA VAL A 57 0.14 -0.60 -13.55
C VAL A 57 0.70 -1.31 -12.31
N HIS A 58 0.16 -1.02 -11.14
CA HIS A 58 0.49 -1.71 -9.89
C HIS A 58 -0.73 -1.73 -8.96
N ARG A 59 -0.61 -2.42 -7.82
CA ARG A 59 -1.71 -2.57 -6.86
C ARG A 59 -1.30 -2.14 -5.46
N LEU A 60 -2.28 -1.65 -4.72
CA LEU A 60 -2.26 -1.46 -3.28
C LEU A 60 -3.30 -2.38 -2.65
N ASP A 61 -3.03 -2.86 -1.42
CA ASP A 61 -4.02 -3.59 -0.64
C ASP A 61 -5.27 -2.71 -0.42
N ARG A 62 -6.42 -3.33 -0.16
CA ARG A 62 -7.71 -2.64 0.06
C ARG A 62 -7.59 -1.49 1.05
N ASP A 63 -6.95 -1.73 2.19
CA ASP A 63 -6.82 -0.76 3.28
C ASP A 63 -5.53 0.06 3.23
N THR A 64 -4.64 -0.18 2.27
CA THR A 64 -3.50 0.71 2.00
C THR A 64 -3.99 1.94 1.24
N SER A 65 -3.68 3.14 1.70
CA SER A 65 -3.99 4.39 0.96
C SER A 65 -2.80 4.93 0.18
N GLY A 66 -2.99 5.99 -0.61
CA GLY A 66 -1.90 6.77 -1.19
C GLY A 66 -1.69 6.57 -2.70
N CYS A 67 -0.50 6.92 -3.18
CA CYS A 67 -0.15 6.99 -4.59
C CYS A 67 -0.40 5.67 -5.35
N LEU A 68 -1.21 5.76 -6.41
CA LEU A 68 -1.51 4.67 -7.33
C LEU A 68 -1.45 5.18 -8.77
N MET A 69 -0.63 4.53 -9.61
CA MET A 69 -0.38 4.98 -10.99
C MET A 69 -1.27 4.28 -12.02
N VAL A 70 -1.71 5.05 -13.02
CA VAL A 70 -2.51 4.65 -14.17
C VAL A 70 -1.81 5.10 -15.45
N ALA A 71 -1.58 4.18 -16.39
CA ALA A 71 -1.09 4.49 -17.72
C ALA A 71 -2.23 4.95 -18.65
N ARG A 72 -1.90 5.75 -19.67
CA ARG A 72 -2.90 6.33 -20.59
C ARG A 72 -2.98 5.64 -21.95
N SER A 73 -2.15 4.62 -22.17
CA SER A 73 -2.18 3.74 -23.35
C SER A 73 -1.70 2.34 -23.00
N ALA A 74 -2.04 1.35 -23.82
CA ALA A 74 -1.61 -0.04 -23.63
C ALA A 74 -0.08 -0.20 -23.68
N VAL A 75 0.60 0.55 -24.55
CA VAL A 75 2.07 0.55 -24.67
C VAL A 75 2.70 1.07 -23.38
N GLU A 76 2.20 2.18 -22.85
CA GLU A 76 2.69 2.73 -21.58
C GLU A 76 2.36 1.82 -20.41
N GLN A 77 1.19 1.19 -20.42
CA GLN A 77 0.79 0.25 -19.38
C GLN A 77 1.79 -0.91 -19.29
N GLY A 78 2.17 -1.50 -20.42
CA GLY A 78 3.22 -2.53 -20.47
C GLY A 78 4.55 -2.03 -19.91
N ARG A 79 5.02 -0.88 -20.40
CA ARG A 79 6.27 -0.25 -19.96
C ARG A 79 6.31 0.00 -18.45
N TRP A 80 5.25 0.59 -17.90
CA TRP A 80 5.16 0.87 -16.46
C TRP A 80 5.00 -0.40 -15.63
N ARG A 81 4.23 -1.41 -16.09
CA ARG A 81 4.15 -2.71 -15.41
C ARG A 81 5.53 -3.38 -15.31
N ASP A 82 6.34 -3.29 -16.36
CA ASP A 82 7.73 -3.80 -16.34
C ASP A 82 8.62 -3.00 -15.38
N ALA A 83 8.53 -1.67 -15.37
CA ALA A 83 9.27 -0.83 -14.43
C ALA A 83 8.90 -1.15 -12.97
N PHE A 84 7.60 -1.24 -12.64
CA PHE A 84 7.14 -1.59 -11.28
C PHE A 84 7.52 -3.01 -10.87
N ALA A 85 7.63 -3.93 -11.83
CA ALA A 85 8.06 -5.31 -11.61
C ALA A 85 9.60 -5.48 -11.60
N GLY A 86 10.37 -4.41 -11.80
CA GLY A 86 11.84 -4.47 -11.88
C GLY A 86 12.35 -5.28 -13.08
N ARG A 87 11.56 -5.34 -14.17
CA ARG A 87 11.94 -6.00 -15.43
C ARG A 87 12.50 -5.03 -16.48
N SER A 88 12.45 -3.73 -16.20
CA SER A 88 13.01 -2.67 -17.06
C SER A 88 13.84 -1.68 -16.24
N ASN A 89 14.93 -1.20 -16.83
CA ASN A 89 15.80 -0.15 -16.28
C ASN A 89 15.68 1.16 -17.06
N GLU A 90 14.74 1.27 -18.01
CA GLU A 90 14.55 2.49 -18.80
C GLU A 90 14.09 3.68 -17.96
N VAL A 91 13.27 3.41 -16.94
CA VAL A 91 12.78 4.43 -16.00
C VAL A 91 12.82 3.86 -14.60
N ALA A 92 13.52 4.56 -13.70
CA ALA A 92 13.53 4.22 -12.29
C ALA A 92 12.21 4.66 -11.63
N VAL A 93 11.61 3.75 -10.86
CA VAL A 93 10.43 4.02 -10.03
C VAL A 93 10.77 3.73 -8.57
N ARG A 94 10.82 4.77 -7.73
CA ARG A 94 10.99 4.61 -6.28
C ARG A 94 9.63 4.71 -5.60
N LYS A 95 9.39 3.82 -4.63
CA LYS A 95 8.10 3.67 -3.95
C LYS A 95 8.32 3.84 -2.45
N ILE A 96 7.85 4.96 -1.92
CA ILE A 96 8.03 5.34 -0.53
C ILE A 96 6.68 5.23 0.19
N TYR A 97 6.70 4.58 1.35
CA TYR A 97 5.54 4.33 2.19
C TYR A 97 5.76 4.88 3.59
N LEU A 98 4.67 5.18 4.28
CA LEU A 98 4.62 5.37 5.72
C LEU A 98 3.87 4.21 6.36
N ALA A 99 4.33 3.79 7.53
CA ALA A 99 3.59 2.84 8.35
C ALA A 99 3.76 3.14 9.84
N LEU A 100 2.77 2.79 10.66
CA LEU A 100 2.96 2.61 12.09
C LEU A 100 3.24 1.14 12.37
N ILE A 101 4.36 0.86 13.02
CA ILE A 101 4.77 -0.49 13.42
C ILE A 101 4.86 -0.59 14.94
N GLU A 102 4.75 -1.82 15.46
CA GLU A 102 5.10 -2.07 16.86
C GLU A 102 6.53 -1.57 17.18
N PRO A 103 6.80 -1.09 18.41
CA PRO A 103 8.08 -0.54 18.81
C PRO A 103 9.29 -1.36 18.37
N SER A 104 10.30 -0.63 17.93
CA SER A 104 11.57 -1.14 17.47
C SER A 104 12.70 -0.57 18.31
N ALA A 105 13.68 -1.40 18.70
CA ALA A 105 14.91 -0.91 19.29
C ALA A 105 15.82 -0.24 18.25
N GLU A 106 15.74 -0.69 17.00
CA GLU A 106 16.47 -0.16 15.86
C GLU A 106 15.71 1.02 15.25
N THR A 107 16.43 2.08 14.91
CA THR A 107 15.88 3.28 14.26
C THR A 107 15.91 3.19 12.74
N GLU A 108 16.56 2.17 12.18
CA GLU A 108 16.60 1.89 10.75
C GLU A 108 16.86 0.40 10.49
N GLY A 109 16.59 -0.03 9.27
CA GLY A 109 16.90 -1.40 8.88
C GLY A 109 16.64 -1.68 7.41
N GLN A 110 17.09 -2.85 6.98
CA GLN A 110 16.87 -3.37 5.64
C GLN A 110 16.65 -4.87 5.71
N TRP A 111 15.78 -5.39 4.86
CA TRP A 111 15.60 -6.83 4.73
C TRP A 111 15.38 -7.26 3.29
N THR A 112 15.70 -8.53 3.04
CA THR A 112 15.31 -9.28 1.84
C THR A 112 14.75 -10.61 2.31
N LEU A 113 13.48 -10.85 2.02
CA LEU A 113 12.74 -12.03 2.48
C LEU A 113 12.07 -12.70 1.28
N ALA A 114 11.84 -14.00 1.38
CA ALA A 114 11.06 -14.75 0.40
C ALA A 114 9.58 -14.73 0.78
N PHE A 115 8.73 -14.39 -0.18
CA PHE A 115 7.28 -14.31 -0.04
C PHE A 115 6.61 -15.37 -0.90
N ALA A 116 5.67 -16.09 -0.31
CA ALA A 116 4.85 -17.08 -0.98
C ALA A 116 3.40 -17.04 -0.48
N SER A 117 2.55 -17.87 -1.06
CA SER A 117 1.22 -18.13 -0.51
C SER A 117 1.17 -19.60 -0.09
N ARG A 118 0.65 -19.89 1.11
CA ARG A 118 0.56 -21.27 1.62
C ARG A 118 -0.22 -22.20 0.68
N HIS A 119 -1.27 -21.67 0.06
CA HIS A 119 -2.08 -22.34 -0.95
C HIS A 119 -2.72 -21.27 -1.86
N ARG A 120 -3.30 -21.70 -2.98
CA ARG A 120 -4.08 -20.82 -3.87
C ARG A 120 -5.23 -20.18 -3.08
N GLY A 121 -5.41 -18.87 -3.22
CA GLY A 121 -6.44 -18.11 -2.52
C GLY A 121 -6.17 -17.79 -1.05
N SER A 122 -5.00 -18.15 -0.51
CA SER A 122 -4.68 -17.86 0.90
C SER A 122 -4.74 -16.36 1.21
N ALA A 123 -5.44 -15.99 2.28
CA ALA A 123 -5.54 -14.59 2.71
C ALA A 123 -4.17 -14.01 3.12
N LYS A 124 -3.28 -14.82 3.69
CA LYS A 124 -1.94 -14.40 4.14
C LYS A 124 -0.86 -14.78 3.13
N ALA A 125 0.10 -13.87 2.94
CA ALA A 125 1.43 -14.22 2.45
C ALA A 125 2.26 -14.89 3.56
N THR A 126 3.00 -15.93 3.22
CA THR A 126 3.99 -16.59 4.07
C THR A 126 5.38 -16.00 3.81
N VAL A 127 6.19 -15.86 4.85
CA VAL A 127 7.50 -15.20 4.79
C VAL A 127 8.60 -16.13 5.31
N SER A 128 9.76 -16.12 4.66
CA SER A 128 10.92 -16.93 5.04
C SER A 128 12.23 -16.18 4.79
N ARG A 129 13.27 -16.50 5.57
CA ARG A 129 14.66 -16.08 5.27
C ARG A 129 15.32 -16.94 4.18
N ARG A 130 14.77 -18.13 3.89
CA ARG A 130 15.27 -19.02 2.84
C ARG A 130 14.90 -18.44 1.47
N ARG A 131 15.91 -18.05 0.69
CA ARG A 131 15.73 -17.29 -0.57
C ARG A 131 15.05 -18.08 -1.68
N ASP A 132 15.11 -19.40 -1.62
CA ASP A 132 14.48 -20.35 -2.53
C ASP A 132 13.01 -20.65 -2.19
N ALA A 133 12.52 -20.21 -1.04
CA ALA A 133 11.16 -20.54 -0.55
C ALA A 133 10.04 -19.70 -1.19
N GLY A 134 10.35 -18.82 -2.15
CA GLY A 134 9.36 -17.95 -2.79
C GLY A 134 9.98 -16.79 -3.56
N GLN A 135 9.15 -15.79 -3.87
CA GLN A 135 9.59 -14.60 -4.59
C GLN A 135 10.27 -13.62 -3.63
N LEU A 136 11.46 -13.14 -3.98
CA LEU A 136 12.19 -12.20 -3.15
C LEU A 136 11.54 -10.82 -3.15
N GLY A 137 11.33 -10.26 -1.96
CA GLY A 137 10.95 -8.86 -1.75
C GLY A 137 11.94 -8.21 -0.79
N SER A 138 12.33 -6.98 -1.09
CA SER A 138 13.29 -6.21 -0.31
C SER A 138 12.75 -4.83 0.04
N CYS A 139 13.12 -4.30 1.21
CA CYS A 139 12.90 -2.90 1.53
C CYS A 139 13.99 -2.38 2.47
N ARG A 140 14.17 -1.05 2.47
CA ARG A 140 14.85 -0.33 3.54
C ARG A 140 13.84 0.53 4.28
N TRP A 141 14.06 0.77 5.57
CA TRP A 141 13.17 1.57 6.38
C TRP A 141 13.95 2.36 7.43
N ARG A 142 13.37 3.48 7.86
CA ARG A 142 13.88 4.32 8.94
C ARG A 142 12.73 4.83 9.80
N CYS A 143 12.93 4.84 11.10
CA CYS A 143 12.04 5.49 12.05
C CYS A 143 12.13 7.00 11.85
N ARG A 144 10.98 7.65 11.65
CA ARG A 144 10.87 9.11 11.62
C ARG A 144 10.65 9.66 13.02
N ARG A 145 9.78 9.00 13.79
CA ARG A 145 9.48 9.32 15.19
C ARG A 145 8.72 8.17 15.83
N THR A 146 8.78 8.11 17.15
CA THR A 146 7.81 7.36 17.94
C THR A 146 6.54 8.20 18.08
N ALA A 147 5.40 7.60 17.77
CA ALA A 147 4.11 8.25 17.73
C ALA A 147 3.13 7.58 18.72
N ARG A 148 2.40 8.40 19.45
CA ARG A 148 1.12 8.03 20.05
C ARG A 148 0.04 8.87 19.36
N PRO A 149 -0.38 8.52 18.13
CA PRO A 149 -1.49 9.22 17.49
C PRO A 149 -2.68 9.29 18.44
N ASP A 150 -3.46 10.36 18.39
CA ASP A 150 -4.64 10.51 19.26
C ASP A 150 -5.64 9.35 19.06
N ALA A 151 -5.73 8.83 17.83
CA ALA A 151 -6.50 7.61 17.51
C ALA A 151 -5.98 6.35 18.23
N LEU A 152 -4.78 6.40 18.82
CA LEU A 152 -4.08 5.33 19.55
C LEU A 152 -3.84 5.70 21.01
N ALA A 153 -4.56 6.70 21.55
CA ALA A 153 -4.37 7.17 22.92
C ALA A 153 -4.54 6.08 23.99
N ARG A 154 -5.27 5.00 23.68
CA ARG A 154 -5.50 3.83 24.55
C ARG A 154 -4.59 2.64 24.25
N ALA A 155 -3.73 2.72 23.24
CA ALA A 155 -2.77 1.65 22.99
C ALA A 155 -1.84 1.49 24.21
N PRO A 156 -1.52 0.24 24.62
CA PRO A 156 -0.71 0.00 25.81
C PRO A 156 0.71 0.59 25.68
N HIS A 157 1.17 0.82 24.46
CA HIS A 157 2.47 1.40 24.13
C HIS A 157 2.38 2.31 22.90
N ALA A 158 3.44 3.10 22.68
CA ALA A 158 3.57 3.93 21.49
C ALA A 158 3.93 3.08 20.26
N PHE A 159 3.70 3.59 19.06
CA PHE A 159 4.13 2.95 17.81
C PHE A 159 5.29 3.72 17.20
N ASP A 160 6.07 3.09 16.32
CA ASP A 160 7.06 3.81 15.52
C ASP A 160 6.48 4.15 14.15
N LEU A 161 6.49 5.44 13.81
CA LEU A 161 6.24 5.90 12.45
C LEU A 161 7.49 5.68 11.63
N VAL A 162 7.42 4.78 10.67
CA VAL A 162 8.53 4.45 9.77
C VAL A 162 8.25 4.90 8.35
N GLU A 163 9.30 5.40 7.70
CA GLU A 163 9.35 5.54 6.25
C GLU A 163 9.99 4.29 5.66
N ILE A 164 9.37 3.73 4.63
CA ILE A 164 9.78 2.47 4.00
C ILE A 164 9.94 2.70 2.51
N GLU A 165 11.09 2.32 1.96
CA GLU A 165 11.30 2.25 0.52
C GLU A 165 11.32 0.80 0.07
N LEU A 166 10.37 0.44 -0.81
CA LEU A 166 10.39 -0.86 -1.47
C LEU A 166 11.48 -0.89 -2.55
N LEU A 167 12.37 -1.87 -2.45
CA LEU A 167 13.49 -2.05 -3.36
C LEU A 167 13.11 -3.13 -4.39
N GLY A 168 13.06 -2.72 -5.66
CA GLY A 168 12.66 -3.61 -6.76
C GLY A 168 11.16 -3.93 -6.75
N PRO A 169 10.74 -5.12 -7.20
CA PRO A 169 9.32 -5.47 -7.34
C PRO A 169 8.56 -5.54 -6.03
N GLY A 170 7.27 -5.21 -6.06
CA GLY A 170 6.35 -5.41 -4.93
C GLY A 170 5.84 -6.85 -4.86
N ARG A 171 5.78 -7.41 -3.65
CA ARG A 171 5.14 -8.70 -3.33
C ARG A 171 3.83 -8.49 -2.58
N ARG A 172 2.93 -9.47 -2.67
CA ARG A 172 1.65 -9.45 -1.96
C ARG A 172 1.90 -9.29 -0.46
N HIS A 173 1.30 -8.26 0.15
CA HIS A 173 1.46 -7.91 1.56
C HIS A 173 2.92 -7.74 2.00
N GLN A 174 3.84 -7.36 1.11
CA GLN A 174 5.29 -7.35 1.38
C GLN A 174 5.66 -6.61 2.67
N ILE A 175 5.20 -5.37 2.83
CA ILE A 175 5.48 -4.55 4.02
C ILE A 175 4.85 -5.20 5.25
N ARG A 176 3.55 -5.49 5.19
CA ARG A 176 2.74 -6.06 6.27
C ARG A 176 3.34 -7.37 6.82
N ALA A 177 3.53 -8.34 5.94
CA ALA A 177 4.05 -9.65 6.29
C ALA A 177 5.54 -9.60 6.68
N GLY A 178 6.33 -8.73 6.05
CA GLY A 178 7.75 -8.57 6.37
C GLY A 178 7.96 -8.03 7.78
N PHE A 179 7.25 -6.96 8.14
CA PHE A 179 7.31 -6.39 9.49
C PHE A 179 6.78 -7.34 10.56
N ALA A 180 5.68 -8.05 10.29
CA ALA A 180 5.18 -9.09 11.18
C ALA A 180 6.17 -10.25 11.36
N PHE A 181 6.85 -10.68 10.29
CA PHE A 181 7.89 -11.70 10.35
C PHE A 181 9.10 -11.27 11.22
N LEU A 182 9.39 -9.97 11.25
CA LEU A 182 10.43 -9.39 12.12
C LEU A 182 9.94 -9.13 13.56
N GLY A 183 8.71 -9.55 13.89
CA GLY A 183 8.12 -9.37 15.22
C GLY A 183 7.60 -7.95 15.48
N ARG A 184 7.41 -7.15 14.43
CA ARG A 184 6.97 -5.74 14.52
C ARG A 184 5.79 -5.45 13.59
N PRO A 185 4.66 -6.16 13.71
CA PRO A 185 3.52 -5.99 12.81
C PRO A 185 3.04 -4.53 12.74
N LEU A 186 2.29 -4.21 11.67
CA LEU A 186 1.72 -2.89 11.53
C LEU A 186 0.56 -2.69 12.51
N ALA A 187 0.44 -1.48 13.05
CA ALA A 187 -0.69 -1.09 13.88
C ALA A 187 -2.01 -1.31 13.13
N GLY A 188 -2.96 -2.00 13.76
CA GLY A 188 -4.28 -2.33 13.19
C GLY A 188 -4.28 -3.53 12.25
N ASP A 189 -3.14 -4.16 11.95
CA ASP A 189 -3.10 -5.28 11.01
C ASP A 189 -3.51 -6.61 11.66
N ALA A 190 -4.81 -6.79 11.85
CA ALA A 190 -5.38 -8.02 12.43
C ALA A 190 -4.97 -9.29 11.67
N LEU A 191 -4.75 -9.20 10.36
CA LEU A 191 -4.32 -10.34 9.55
C LEU A 191 -2.90 -10.80 9.93
N TYR A 192 -2.04 -9.87 10.33
CA TYR A 192 -0.64 -10.16 10.68
C TYR A 192 -0.32 -9.97 12.18
N GLY A 193 -1.36 -9.86 13.02
CA GLY A 193 -1.22 -9.84 14.48
C GLY A 193 -0.83 -8.48 15.06
N GLY A 194 -1.09 -7.38 14.35
CA GLY A 194 -0.88 -6.03 14.85
C GLY A 194 -1.84 -5.66 15.97
N THR A 195 -1.38 -4.83 16.91
CA THR A 195 -2.23 -4.29 17.98
C THR A 195 -3.41 -3.53 17.36
N PRO A 196 -4.67 -3.85 17.73
CA PRO A 196 -5.83 -3.12 17.27
C PRO A 196 -5.76 -1.63 17.63
N LEU A 197 -6.27 -0.80 16.73
CA LEU A 197 -6.51 0.61 16.99
C LEU A 197 -7.95 0.70 17.50
N GLU A 198 -8.16 0.79 18.81
CA GLU A 198 -9.51 0.97 19.34
C GLU A 198 -10.04 2.34 18.93
N GLU A 199 -11.28 2.41 18.43
CA GLU A 199 -12.05 3.64 18.29
C GLU A 199 -13.08 3.71 19.45
N PRO A 200 -12.83 4.44 20.55
CA PRO A 200 -13.88 4.72 21.52
C PRO A 200 -14.68 5.94 21.03
N GLY A 201 -15.81 5.70 20.36
CA GLY A 201 -16.93 6.65 20.36
C GLY A 201 -17.18 7.56 19.14
N ALA A 202 -16.48 7.43 18.01
CA ALA A 202 -16.84 8.16 16.78
C ALA A 202 -17.78 7.33 15.89
N VAL A 203 -19.07 7.30 16.23
CA VAL A 203 -20.10 6.75 15.33
C VAL A 203 -20.40 7.75 14.20
N ALA A 204 -20.46 7.22 12.98
CA ALA A 204 -21.12 7.74 11.77
C ALA A 204 -20.22 8.32 10.66
N GLU A 205 -19.60 7.44 9.87
CA GLU A 205 -19.51 7.49 8.38
C GLU A 205 -18.43 6.52 7.84
N ARG A 206 -18.37 5.28 8.32
CA ARG A 206 -17.56 4.22 7.68
C ARG A 206 -18.27 2.88 7.71
N VAL A 207 -19.35 2.77 6.94
CA VAL A 207 -19.94 1.47 6.63
C VAL A 207 -18.98 0.76 5.67
N HIS A 208 -18.25 -0.25 6.15
CA HIS A 208 -18.36 -1.64 5.70
C HIS A 208 -17.41 -2.55 6.49
N SER A 209 -18.06 -3.43 7.27
CA SER A 209 -17.65 -4.72 7.85
C SER A 209 -16.18 -5.09 7.97
N THR A 210 -15.81 -5.41 9.23
CA THR A 210 -14.75 -6.34 9.67
C THR A 210 -13.31 -5.94 9.38
N GLY A 211 -12.74 -5.13 10.27
CA GLY A 211 -11.29 -4.93 10.39
C GLY A 211 -10.95 -3.46 10.55
N THR A 212 -10.31 -3.11 11.66
CA THR A 212 -9.57 -1.85 11.76
C THR A 212 -8.57 -1.79 10.62
N ALA A 213 -8.60 -0.71 9.83
CA ALA A 213 -7.65 -0.54 8.74
C ALA A 213 -6.24 -0.39 9.35
N PHE A 214 -5.28 -1.15 8.83
CA PHE A 214 -3.89 -1.01 9.26
C PHE A 214 -3.31 0.32 8.79
N CYS A 215 -2.36 0.86 9.56
CA CYS A 215 -1.69 2.11 9.22
C CYS A 215 -0.58 1.89 8.19
N LEU A 216 -0.96 1.85 6.91
CA LEU A 216 -0.04 1.81 5.76
C LEU A 216 -0.49 2.80 4.68
N HIS A 217 0.44 3.61 4.21
CA HIS A 217 0.18 4.65 3.22
C HIS A 217 1.31 4.73 2.19
N ALA A 218 0.98 4.63 0.91
CA ALA A 218 1.89 4.85 -0.21
C ALA A 218 2.13 6.35 -0.38
N LEU A 219 3.06 6.89 0.41
CA LEU A 219 3.32 8.33 0.51
C LEU A 219 3.75 8.93 -0.83
N ARG A 220 4.72 8.33 -1.52
CA ARG A 220 5.37 8.99 -2.66
C ARG A 220 5.79 8.00 -3.73
N LEU A 221 5.59 8.40 -4.97
CA LEU A 221 6.20 7.80 -6.15
C LEU A 221 7.20 8.79 -6.74
N GLU A 222 8.42 8.34 -6.97
CA GLU A 222 9.41 9.08 -7.77
C GLU A 222 9.57 8.33 -9.09
N ILE A 223 9.22 9.00 -10.20
CA ILE A 223 9.12 8.46 -11.54
C ILE A 223 10.06 9.29 -12.44
N GLY A 224 11.26 8.79 -12.70
CA GLY A 224 12.30 9.58 -13.36
C GLY A 224 12.65 10.83 -12.54
N ASP A 225 12.45 12.01 -13.11
CA ASP A 225 12.66 13.32 -12.46
C ASP A 225 11.43 13.84 -11.69
N THR A 226 10.28 13.18 -11.84
CA THR A 226 9.01 13.65 -11.31
C THR A 226 8.73 12.99 -9.96
N SER A 227 8.45 13.79 -8.94
CA SER A 227 8.02 13.32 -7.63
C SER A 227 6.54 13.64 -7.41
N VAL A 228 5.75 12.62 -7.04
CA VAL A 228 4.33 12.78 -6.71
C VAL A 228 4.07 12.23 -5.31
N GLU A 229 3.52 13.08 -4.45
CA GLU A 229 3.27 12.77 -3.04
C GLU A 229 1.77 12.83 -2.74
N SER A 230 1.26 11.82 -2.03
CA SER A 230 -0.07 11.81 -1.44
C SER A 230 -0.01 12.49 -0.06
N PRO A 231 -1.00 13.32 0.32
CA PRO A 231 -1.05 13.95 1.63
C PRO A 231 -0.98 12.92 2.77
N PRO A 232 -0.07 13.09 3.76
CA PRO A 232 0.01 12.15 4.87
C PRO A 232 -1.32 12.05 5.64
N PRO A 233 -1.77 10.83 5.97
CA PRO A 233 -2.98 10.61 6.75
C PRO A 233 -2.81 11.13 8.19
N ALA A 234 -3.93 11.36 8.89
CA ALA A 234 -3.91 11.93 10.24
C ALA A 234 -3.01 11.16 11.23
N TRP A 235 -3.00 9.82 11.16
CA TRP A 235 -2.16 8.98 12.02
C TRP A 235 -0.64 9.12 11.75
N ALA A 236 -0.26 9.72 10.61
CA ALA A 236 1.12 9.96 10.21
C ALA A 236 1.58 11.41 10.44
N ARG A 237 0.69 12.30 10.90
CA ARG A 237 1.01 13.72 11.16
C ARG A 237 1.64 13.94 12.52
#